data_AF-A0A382VKJ8-F1
#
_entry.id   AF-A0A382VKJ8-F1
#
_cell.length_a   1.000
_cell.length_b   1.000
_cell.length_c   1.000
_cell.angle_alpha   90.00
_cell.angle_beta   90.00
_cell.angle_gamma   90.00
#
_symmetry.space_group_name_H-M   'P 1'
#
loop_
_entity.id
_entity.type
_entity.pdbx_description
1 polymer ?
#
loop_
_entity_poly.entity_id
_entity_poly.type
_entity_poly.pdbx_seq_one_letter_code
_entity_poly.pdbx_strand_id
1 'polypeptide(L)' 'MYKIPEEGKVPRHHPDEAAFIDRHQLYDIVTDPQQKNPIPDPEREEHFVSRISAHLHACEAQEDQYLRLGIEPR' A
#
# COMPACT_ATOMS: atom_id res chain seq x y z
N MET A 1 -17.46 -11.76 1.14
CA MET A 1 -16.78 -11.21 -0.05
C MET A 1 -16.24 -9.84 0.34
N TYR A 2 -14.92 -9.67 0.45
CA TYR A 2 -14.32 -8.36 0.75
C TYR A 2 -14.34 -7.51 -0.52
N LYS A 3 -14.80 -6.26 -0.46
CA LYS A 3 -14.82 -5.33 -1.60
C LYS A 3 -13.50 -4.57 -1.66
N ILE A 4 -12.89 -4.52 -2.84
CA ILE A 4 -11.72 -3.67 -3.09
C ILE A 4 -12.21 -2.21 -3.03
N PRO A 5 -11.57 -1.33 -2.23
CA PRO A 5 -11.92 0.08 -2.17
C PRO A 5 -11.70 0.75 -3.52
N GLU A 6 -12.62 1.63 -3.92
CA GLU A 6 -12.47 2.48 -5.11
C GLU A 6 -11.87 3.82 -4.69
N GLU A 7 -11.07 4.44 -5.56
CA GLU A 7 -10.46 5.75 -5.35
C GLU A 7 -11.52 6.78 -4.89
N GLY A 8 -11.23 7.52 -3.82
CA GLY A 8 -12.14 8.51 -3.24
C GLY A 8 -13.33 7.95 -2.45
N LYS A 9 -13.51 6.63 -2.34
CA LYS A 9 -14.55 6.01 -1.50
C LYS A 9 -13.95 5.36 -0.25
N VAL A 10 -14.14 6.03 0.88
CA VAL A 10 -13.81 5.47 2.19
C VAL A 10 -14.71 4.24 2.44
N PRO A 11 -14.15 3.06 2.79
CA PRO A 11 -14.96 1.94 3.25
C PRO A 11 -15.81 2.37 4.45
N ARG A 12 -17.09 1.96 4.50
CA ARG A 12 -18.13 2.38 5.48
C ARG A 12 -17.78 2.29 6.98
N HIS A 13 -16.58 1.85 7.34
CA HIS A 13 -16.09 1.70 8.71
C HIS A 13 -14.64 2.22 8.91
N HIS A 14 -14.07 2.97 7.96
CA HIS A 14 -12.81 3.65 8.17
C HIS A 14 -13.06 5.02 8.82
N PRO A 15 -12.29 5.44 9.84
CA PRO A 15 -12.39 6.80 10.36
C PRO A 15 -12.24 7.80 9.21
N ASP A 16 -13.16 8.78 9.15
CA ASP A 16 -13.49 9.66 8.03
C ASP A 16 -12.34 10.56 7.49
N GLU A 17 -11.09 10.33 7.88
CA GLU A 17 -9.94 11.17 7.49
C GLU A 17 -8.91 10.47 6.59
N ALA A 18 -8.94 9.15 6.47
CA ALA A 18 -8.08 8.45 5.51
C ALA A 18 -8.77 8.40 4.14
N ALA A 19 -8.77 9.53 3.41
CA ALA A 19 -8.98 9.48 1.97
C ALA A 19 -8.02 8.42 1.42
N PHE A 20 -8.53 7.50 0.58
CA PHE A 20 -7.67 6.51 -0.07
C PHE A 20 -6.66 7.28 -0.92
N ILE A 21 -5.43 7.42 -0.42
CA ILE A 21 -4.35 8.05 -1.17
C ILE A 21 -3.88 6.96 -2.14
N ASP A 22 -3.97 7.25 -3.44
CA ASP A 22 -3.59 6.36 -4.54
C ASP A 22 -2.07 6.11 -4.62
N ARG A 23 -1.36 6.14 -3.48
CA ARG A 23 0.10 6.06 -3.41
C ARG A 23 0.54 5.29 -2.17
N HIS A 24 1.67 4.59 -2.29
CA HIS A 24 2.33 3.97 -1.15
C HIS A 24 2.74 5.05 -0.15
N GLN A 25 2.70 4.68 1.14
CA GLN A 25 3.13 5.55 2.23
C GLN A 25 4.18 4.82 3.05
N LEU A 26 5.32 5.47 3.25
CA LEU A 26 6.40 4.96 4.09
C LEU A 26 6.31 5.61 5.46
N TYR A 27 6.44 4.79 6.50
CA TYR A 27 6.47 5.26 7.89
C TYR A 27 7.65 4.63 8.62
N ASP A 28 8.29 5.40 9.48
CA ASP A 28 9.24 4.87 10.45
C ASP A 28 8.52 4.55 11.75
N ILE A 29 8.33 3.26 12.03
CA ILE A 29 7.60 2.80 13.23
C ILE A 29 8.36 3.12 14.52
N VAL A 30 9.68 3.30 14.47
CA VAL A 30 10.48 3.59 15.67
C VAL A 30 10.23 5.02 16.14
N THR A 31 10.19 5.97 15.20
CA THR A 31 10.04 7.40 15.51
C THR A 31 8.61 7.91 15.36
N ASP A 32 7.78 7.22 14.57
CA ASP A 32 6.36 7.49 14.36
C ASP A 32 5.50 6.20 14.48
N PRO A 33 5.33 5.66 15.70
CA PRO A 33 4.54 4.45 15.92
C PRO A 33 3.06 4.60 15.54
N GLN A 34 2.56 5.84 15.49
CA GLN A 34 1.16 6.14 15.16
C GLN A 34 0.94 6.42 13.67
N GLN A 35 2.00 6.34 12.84
CA GLN A 35 1.93 6.51 11.38
C GLN A 35 1.26 7.82 10.96
N LYS A 36 1.59 8.91 11.65
CA LYS A 36 1.03 10.24 11.38
C LYS A 36 1.81 11.03 10.34
N ASN A 37 3.08 10.70 10.12
CA ASN A 37 4.03 11.48 9.33
C ASN A 37 4.64 10.60 8.23
N PRO A 38 4.00 10.50 7.05
CA PRO A 38 4.56 9.73 5.94
C PRO A 38 5.89 10.34 5.46
N ILE A 39 6.83 9.48 5.10
CA ILE A 39 8.18 9.83 4.63
C ILE A 39 8.16 9.91 3.09
N PRO A 40 8.46 11.07 2.49
CA PRO A 40 8.59 11.20 1.04
C PRO A 40 9.99 10.75 0.57
N ASP A 41 10.18 9.44 0.39
CA ASP A 41 11.45 8.85 -0.08
C ASP A 41 11.18 7.87 -1.25
N PRO A 42 11.18 8.37 -2.51
CA PRO A 42 10.77 7.58 -3.67
C PRO A 42 11.75 6.44 -4.01
N GLU A 43 13.04 6.61 -3.72
CA GLU A 43 14.04 5.56 -3.96
C GLU A 43 13.81 4.38 -3.00
N ARG A 44 13.52 4.68 -1.74
CA ARG A 44 13.20 3.67 -0.74
C ARG A 44 11.86 3.01 -1.02
N GLU A 45 10.89 3.77 -1.51
CA GLU A 45 9.59 3.26 -1.95
C GLU A 45 9.77 2.26 -3.08
N GLU A 46 10.52 2.62 -4.14
CA GLU A 46 10.82 1.72 -5.26
C GLU A 46 11.57 0.46 -4.79
N HIS A 47 12.52 0.60 -3.86
CA HIS A 47 13.22 -0.54 -3.27
C HIS A 47 12.24 -1.51 -2.58
N PHE A 48 11.32 -1.00 -1.77
CA PHE A 48 10.34 -1.84 -1.08
C PHE A 48 9.36 -2.49 -2.05
N VAL A 49 8.84 -1.73 -3.03
CA VAL A 49 7.94 -2.25 -4.07
C VAL A 49 8.62 -3.38 -4.82
N SER A 50 9.88 -3.21 -5.25
CA SER A 50 10.65 -4.26 -5.93
C SER A 50 10.74 -5.55 -5.11
N ARG A 51 11.02 -5.44 -3.80
CA ARG A 51 11.13 -6.59 -2.89
C ARG A 51 9.79 -7.29 -2.67
N ILE A 52 8.71 -6.52 -2.53
CA ILE A 52 7.36 -7.07 -2.39
C ILE A 52 6.94 -7.78 -3.67
N SER A 53 7.13 -7.16 -4.84
CA SER A 53 6.82 -7.77 -6.14
C SER A 53 7.58 -9.09 -6.35
N ALA A 54 8.88 -9.12 -6.05
CA ALA A 54 9.67 -10.34 -6.16
C ALA A 54 9.15 -11.45 -5.23
N HIS A 55 8.69 -11.10 -4.03
CA HIS A 55 8.12 -12.06 -3.10
C HIS A 55 6.75 -12.57 -3.56
N LEU A 56 5.87 -11.70 -4.06
CA LEU A 56 4.59 -12.08 -4.65
C LEU A 56 4.78 -13.04 -5.83
N HIS A 57 5.75 -12.75 -6.70
CA HIS A 57 6.08 -13.62 -7.82
C HIS A 57 6.59 -14.99 -7.34
N ALA A 58 7.50 -15.01 -6.36
CA ALA A 58 8.02 -16.26 -5.78
C ALA A 58 6.93 -17.13 -5.12
N CYS A 59 5.86 -16.51 -4.65
CA CYS A 59 4.69 -17.18 -4.07
C CYS A 59 3.61 -17.52 -5.09
N GLU A 60 3.83 -17.28 -6.39
CA GLU A 60 2.83 -17.44 -7.46
C GLU A 60 1.51 -16.72 -7.13
N ALA A 61 1.62 -15.53 -6.53
CA ALA A 61 0.46 -14.75 -6.12
C ALA A 61 -0.40 -14.40 -7.34
N GLN A 62 -1.72 -14.44 -7.16
CA GLN A 62 -2.68 -14.00 -8.18
C GLN A 62 -2.56 -12.48 -8.41
N GLU A 63 -2.88 -12.02 -9.62
CA GLU A 63 -2.83 -10.60 -10.02
C GLU A 63 -3.59 -9.68 -9.05
N ASP A 64 -4.74 -10.12 -8.53
CA ASP A 64 -5.53 -9.39 -7.53
C ASP A 64 -4.72 -9.00 -6.28
N GLN A 65 -3.68 -9.76 -5.92
CA GLN A 65 -2.82 -9.45 -4.76
C GLN A 65 -1.87 -8.29 -5.04
N TYR A 66 -1.41 -8.13 -6.29
CA TYR A 66 -0.60 -6.98 -6.70
C TYR A 66 -1.45 -5.71 -6.68
N LEU A 67 -2.64 -5.77 -7.30
CA LEU A 67 -3.58 -4.65 -7.37
C LEU A 67 -4.00 -4.14 -5.99
N ARG A 68 -4.25 -5.04 -5.03
CA ARG A 68 -4.58 -4.67 -3.64
C ARG A 68 -3.49 -3.88 -2.94
N LEU A 69 -2.24 -4.08 -3.33
CA LEU A 69 -1.09 -3.37 -2.78
C LEU A 69 -0.71 -2.14 -3.62
N GLY A 70 -1.48 -1.80 -4.66
CA GLY A 70 -1.14 -0.72 -5.58
C GLY A 70 0.15 -1.00 -6.36
N ILE A 71 0.47 -2.28 -6.59
CA ILE A 71 1.65 -2.71 -7.35
C ILE A 71 1.17 -3.17 -8.72
N GLU A 72 1.82 -2.69 -9.79
CA GLU A 72 1.57 -3.21 -11.13
C GLU A 72 2.15 -4.64 -11.26
N PRO A 73 1.36 -5.62 -11.73
CA PRO A 73 1.89 -6.93 -12.07
C PRO A 73 2.93 -6.77 -13.20
N ARG A 74 4.14 -7.27 -12.99
CA ARG A 74 5.24 -7.26 -13.96
C ARG A 74 5.59 -8.67 -14.41
#